data_AF-A0A0J7IYB3-F1
#
_entry.id   AF-A0A0J7IYB3-F1
#
_cell.length_a   1.000
_cell.length_b   1.000
_cell.length_c   1.000
_cell.angle_alpha   90.00
_cell.angle_beta   90.00
_cell.angle_gamma   90.00
#
_symmetry.space_group_name_H-M   'P 1'
#
loop_
_entity.id
_entity.type
_entity.pdbx_description
1 polymer ?
#
loop_
_entity_poly.entity_id
_entity_poly.type
_entity_poly.pdbx_seq_one_letter_code
_entity_poly.pdbx_strand_id
1 'polypeptide(L)'
;MKNKHASAPPKIYPRRKHLVTLEYRTPLGEVYLELYYEVIKHHKFRILSRVLLDDEYDRNPDITECPLKADPQVYELTDQLRLDLYEIVEQKIERDRFTDGIPRLYQSSKVFTQNDWERMRVQWTKKTVSDFTGPFIEFLNENSLFPRPYDQEKGLWTASCPNVSKHPLMLNVFEEQFGCGWCRKKGGLAELKEWMEEIERFKNK
;
A
#
# COMPACT_ATOMS: atom_id res chain seq x y z
N MET A 1 20.89 42.91 40.43
CA MET A 1 21.58 42.60 39.16
C MET A 1 20.80 41.53 38.43
N LYS A 2 20.42 41.78 37.17
CA LYS A 2 19.61 40.89 36.33
C LYS A 2 20.46 39.77 35.71
N ASN A 3 19.82 38.59 35.59
CA ASN A 3 20.01 37.51 34.62
C ASN A 3 21.39 36.86 34.45
N LYS A 4 21.39 35.52 34.55
CA LYS A 4 21.66 34.62 33.42
C LYS A 4 21.03 33.25 33.70
N HIS A 5 19.72 33.13 33.44
CA HIS A 5 19.18 31.83 33.07
C HIS A 5 19.84 31.46 31.74
N ALA A 6 20.76 30.51 31.77
CA ALA A 6 21.22 29.86 30.56
C ALA A 6 20.00 29.18 29.92
N SER A 7 19.50 29.78 28.84
CA SER A 7 18.53 29.13 27.98
C SER A 7 19.15 27.83 27.50
N ALA A 8 18.52 26.70 27.80
CA ALA A 8 18.88 25.42 27.21
C ALA A 8 18.98 25.59 25.68
N PRO A 9 19.98 24.99 25.01
CA PRO A 9 20.10 25.08 23.57
C PRO A 9 18.79 24.62 22.93
N PRO A 10 18.31 25.29 21.86
CA PRO A 10 17.09 24.89 21.19
C PRO A 10 17.21 23.42 20.81
N LYS A 11 16.22 22.61 21.21
CA LYS A 11 16.11 21.23 20.74
C LYS A 11 16.00 21.30 19.22
N ILE A 12 17.10 21.04 18.52
CA ILE A 12 17.10 20.79 17.08
C ILE A 12 16.39 19.44 16.92
N TYR A 13 15.07 19.48 16.78
CA TYR A 13 14.34 18.31 16.32
C TYR A 13 14.88 17.96 14.93
N PRO A 14 15.28 16.71 14.66
CA PRO A 14 15.71 16.34 13.33
C PRO A 14 14.58 16.67 12.35
N ARG A 15 14.90 17.44 11.30
CA ARG A 15 13.89 17.86 10.32
C ARG A 15 13.41 16.61 9.58
N ARG A 16 12.15 16.24 9.76
CA ARG A 16 11.49 15.23 8.92
C ARG A 16 11.67 15.60 7.46
N LYS A 17 12.15 14.65 6.65
CA LYS A 17 12.33 14.81 5.21
C LYS A 17 11.28 13.97 4.50
N HIS A 18 10.57 14.58 3.56
CA HIS A 18 9.70 13.84 2.65
C HIS A 18 10.54 12.83 1.86
N LEU A 19 10.03 11.61 1.72
CA LEU A 19 10.67 10.54 0.97
C LEU A 19 9.93 10.33 -0.35
N VAL A 20 8.64 10.03 -0.26
CA VAL A 20 7.76 9.74 -1.40
C VAL A 20 6.30 9.90 -1.01
N THR A 21 5.48 10.33 -1.97
CA THR A 21 4.03 10.21 -1.94
C THR A 21 3.61 9.28 -3.08
N LEU A 22 2.89 8.23 -2.71
CA LEU A 22 2.36 7.23 -3.63
C LEU A 22 0.84 7.39 -3.72
N GLU A 23 0.31 7.37 -4.93
CA GLU A 23 -1.13 7.38 -5.20
C GLU A 23 -1.60 5.95 -5.47
N TYR A 24 -2.62 5.51 -4.75
CA TYR A 24 -3.40 4.31 -5.03
C TYR A 24 -4.77 4.74 -5.52
N ARG A 25 -5.19 4.21 -6.68
CA ARG A 25 -6.55 4.39 -7.17
C ARG A 25 -7.38 3.22 -6.70
N THR A 26 -8.37 3.50 -5.87
CA THR A 26 -9.29 2.48 -5.36
C THR A 26 -10.71 2.75 -5.87
N PRO A 27 -11.61 1.75 -5.82
CA PRO A 27 -13.03 1.92 -6.10
C PRO A 27 -13.71 2.95 -5.18
N LEU A 28 -13.09 3.26 -4.04
CA LEU A 28 -13.60 4.23 -3.07
C LEU A 28 -13.13 5.67 -3.33
N GLY A 29 -12.05 5.86 -4.10
CA GLY A 29 -11.40 7.15 -4.25
C GLY A 29 -9.88 7.04 -4.38
N GLU A 30 -9.21 8.18 -4.32
CA GLU A 30 -7.75 8.26 -4.35
C GLU A 30 -7.20 8.16 -2.93
N VAL A 31 -6.25 7.24 -2.73
CA VAL A 31 -5.58 7.02 -1.45
C VAL A 31 -4.12 7.37 -1.60
N TYR A 32 -3.62 8.26 -0.75
CA TYR A 32 -2.22 8.67 -0.79
C TYR A 32 -1.46 8.07 0.39
N LEU A 33 -0.35 7.39 0.09
CA LEU A 33 0.62 6.96 1.09
C LEU A 33 1.82 7.90 1.05
N GLU A 34 1.95 8.73 2.07
CA GLU A 34 3.13 9.57 2.26
C GLU A 34 4.13 8.88 3.18
N LEU A 35 5.38 8.79 2.74
CA LEU A 35 6.49 8.33 3.54
C LEU A 35 7.44 9.50 3.81
N TYR A 36 7.83 9.62 5.06
CA TYR A 36 8.85 10.56 5.53
C TYR A 36 9.92 9.76 6.24
N TYR A 37 11.15 10.27 6.21
CA TYR A 37 12.22 9.75 7.05
C TYR A 37 12.80 10.84 7.95
N GLU A 38 13.24 10.43 9.12
CA GLU A 38 13.89 11.28 10.10
C GLU A 38 15.15 10.57 10.59
N VAL A 39 16.33 11.14 10.35
CA VAL A 39 17.59 10.61 10.88
C VAL A 39 17.69 10.98 12.35
N ILE A 40 17.93 9.99 13.20
CA ILE A 40 17.98 10.11 14.65
C ILE A 40 19.40 9.76 15.12
N LYS A 41 19.77 10.22 16.31
CA LYS A 41 21.03 9.85 16.95
C LYS A 41 21.19 8.32 17.04
N HIS A 42 22.44 7.86 17.08
CA HIS A 42 22.82 6.45 17.27
C HIS A 42 22.45 5.51 16.12
N HIS A 43 22.74 5.87 14.86
CA HIS A 43 22.57 4.95 13.72
C HIS A 43 21.11 4.49 13.51
N LYS A 44 20.15 5.38 13.73
CA LYS A 44 18.73 5.05 13.55
C LYS A 44 18.03 6.09 12.69
N PHE A 45 17.00 5.67 11.99
CA PHE A 45 16.01 6.58 11.44
C PHE A 45 14.61 6.10 11.76
N ARG A 46 13.67 7.04 11.76
CA ARG A 46 12.25 6.74 11.77
C ARG A 46 11.73 6.87 10.37
N ILE A 47 10.93 5.89 9.95
CA ILE A 47 9.97 6.07 8.87
C ILE A 47 8.64 6.45 9.50
N LEU A 48 8.08 7.53 8.99
CA LEU A 48 6.73 7.94 9.31
C LEU A 48 5.90 7.74 8.05
N SER A 49 4.78 7.05 8.20
CA SER A 49 3.82 6.88 7.12
C SER A 49 2.49 7.52 7.44
N ARG A 50 1.87 8.10 6.43
CA ARG A 50 0.52 8.66 6.51
C ARG A 50 -0.30 8.12 5.36
N VAL A 51 -1.53 7.72 5.67
CA VAL A 51 -2.55 7.38 4.67
C VAL A 51 -3.53 8.54 4.63
N LEU A 52 -3.81 9.07 3.44
CA LEU A 52 -4.79 10.12 3.23
C LEU A 52 -5.89 9.57 2.33
N LEU A 53 -7.16 9.74 2.73
CA LEU A 53 -8.35 9.35 1.96
C LEU A 53 -9.08 10.64 1.57
N ASP A 54 -9.26 10.93 0.28
CA ASP A 54 -10.10 12.01 -0.25
C ASP A 54 -10.10 13.30 0.62
N ASP A 55 -8.95 13.99 0.68
CA ASP A 55 -8.68 15.21 1.46
C ASP A 55 -8.90 15.12 2.99
N GLU A 56 -9.39 14.00 3.52
CA GLU A 56 -9.54 13.75 4.95
C GLU A 56 -8.23 13.21 5.56
N TYR A 57 -7.75 13.98 6.54
CA TYR A 57 -6.54 13.70 7.31
C TYR A 57 -6.73 12.52 8.26
N ASP A 58 -6.00 11.42 8.06
CA ASP A 58 -5.73 10.49 9.15
C ASP A 58 -4.85 11.19 10.20
N ARG A 59 -5.34 11.28 11.43
CA ARG A 59 -4.78 12.17 12.47
C ARG A 59 -3.52 11.61 13.14
N ASN A 60 -3.20 10.32 12.96
CA ASN A 60 -2.03 9.71 13.59
C ASN A 60 -1.15 8.93 12.58
N PRO A 61 0.06 9.42 12.25
CA PRO A 61 0.98 8.66 11.41
C PRO A 61 1.42 7.37 12.10
N ASP A 62 1.46 6.26 11.36
CA ASP A 62 2.17 5.05 11.78
C ASP A 62 3.68 5.34 11.75
N ILE A 63 4.37 5.09 12.87
CA ILE A 63 5.79 5.36 13.06
C ILE A 63 6.51 4.05 13.25
N THR A 64 7.41 3.73 12.32
CA THR A 64 8.28 2.56 12.40
C THR A 64 9.73 3.02 12.60
N GLU A 65 10.41 2.55 13.64
CA GLU A 65 11.85 2.78 13.83
C GLU A 65 12.65 1.70 13.09
N CYS A 66 13.64 2.12 12.29
CA CYS A 66 14.47 1.21 11.50
C CYS A 66 15.96 1.42 11.83
N PRO A 67 16.75 0.35 11.98
CA PRO A 67 18.20 0.46 12.15
C PRO A 67 18.86 0.94 10.84
N LEU A 68 19.87 1.80 10.92
CA LEU A 68 20.75 2.11 9.77
C LEU A 68 21.81 1.02 9.63
N LYS A 69 22.12 0.63 8.39
CA LYS A 69 23.29 -0.21 8.10
C LYS A 69 24.59 0.60 7.99
N ALA A 70 24.53 1.93 7.90
CA ALA A 70 25.69 2.83 7.80
C ALA A 70 25.80 3.88 8.93
N ASP A 71 27.00 4.42 9.12
CA ASP A 71 27.31 5.52 10.06
C ASP A 71 26.77 6.87 9.56
N PRO A 72 25.77 7.49 10.24
CA PRO A 72 25.17 8.75 9.83
C PRO A 72 25.95 9.97 10.30
N GLN A 73 27.29 9.90 10.46
CA GLN A 73 28.11 11.08 10.76
C GLN A 73 27.91 12.23 9.77
N VAL A 74 27.27 11.97 8.63
CA VAL A 74 26.88 13.01 7.69
C VAL A 74 25.36 13.00 7.52
N TYR A 75 24.74 14.16 7.78
CA TYR A 75 23.35 14.47 7.42
C TYR A 75 23.10 14.51 5.89
N GLU A 76 24.08 14.06 5.11
CA GLU A 76 24.10 13.97 3.66
C GLU A 76 23.56 12.62 3.19
N LEU A 77 22.99 12.62 1.99
CA LEU A 77 22.49 11.43 1.34
C LEU A 77 23.67 10.59 0.87
N THR A 78 23.93 9.47 1.55
CA THR A 78 24.90 8.46 1.10
C THR A 78 24.21 7.41 0.23
N ASP A 79 24.97 6.71 -0.62
CA ASP A 79 24.44 5.59 -1.39
C ASP A 79 23.85 4.49 -0.49
N GLN A 80 24.45 4.23 0.67
CA GLN A 80 23.93 3.25 1.61
C GLN A 80 22.60 3.70 2.23
N LEU A 81 22.47 4.98 2.62
CA LEU A 81 21.20 5.51 3.13
C LEU A 81 20.10 5.43 2.05
N ARG A 82 20.44 5.70 0.79
CA ARG A 82 19.51 5.55 -0.34
C ARG A 82 19.03 4.10 -0.49
N LEU A 83 19.94 3.12 -0.37
CA LEU A 83 19.59 1.70 -0.43
C LEU A 83 18.74 1.24 0.77
N ASP A 84 19.09 1.67 1.99
CA ASP A 84 18.30 1.34 3.19
C ASP A 84 16.87 1.91 3.09
N LEU A 85 16.72 3.15 2.58
CA LEU A 85 15.42 3.76 2.33
C LEU A 85 14.65 3.06 1.20
N TYR A 86 15.35 2.57 0.17
CA TYR A 86 14.76 1.79 -0.92
C TYR A 86 14.09 0.52 -0.38
N GLU A 87 14.84 -0.27 0.41
CA GLU A 87 14.35 -1.52 0.99
C GLU A 87 13.09 -1.30 1.85
N ILE A 88 13.05 -0.22 2.63
CA ILE A 88 11.89 0.05 3.49
C ILE A 88 10.68 0.52 2.70
N VAL A 89 10.88 1.32 1.64
CA VAL A 89 9.77 1.70 0.75
C VAL A 89 9.17 0.43 0.15
N GLU A 90 10.00 -0.52 -0.31
CA GLU A 90 9.50 -1.80 -0.80
C GLU A 90 8.74 -2.58 0.26
N GLN A 91 9.33 -2.80 1.44
CA GLN A 91 8.67 -3.53 2.55
C GLN A 91 7.34 -2.89 2.96
N LYS A 92 7.30 -1.55 3.02
CA LYS A 92 6.10 -0.80 3.39
C LYS A 92 5.00 -0.97 2.35
N ILE A 93 5.34 -0.93 1.06
CA ILE A 93 4.40 -1.17 -0.04
C ILE A 93 3.97 -2.63 -0.06
N GLU A 94 4.84 -3.58 0.26
CA GLU A 94 4.46 -4.99 0.33
C GLU A 94 3.49 -5.28 1.49
N ARG A 95 3.69 -4.62 2.63
CA ARG A 95 2.87 -4.78 3.82
C ARG A 95 1.52 -4.07 3.71
N ASP A 96 1.54 -2.83 3.21
CA ASP A 96 0.39 -1.91 3.25
C ASP A 96 -0.21 -1.66 1.86
N ARG A 97 0.04 -2.56 0.90
CA ARG A 97 -0.58 -2.45 -0.43
C ARG A 97 -2.09 -2.33 -0.25
N PHE A 98 -2.74 -1.41 -0.96
CA PHE A 98 -4.20 -1.29 -0.99
C PHE A 98 -4.79 -2.18 -2.06
N THR A 99 -6.03 -2.66 -1.87
CA THR A 99 -6.69 -3.71 -2.67
C THR A 99 -6.66 -3.51 -4.19
N ASP A 100 -6.54 -2.27 -4.68
CA ASP A 100 -6.78 -1.94 -6.09
C ASP A 100 -5.59 -1.35 -6.85
N GLY A 101 -4.36 -1.63 -6.42
CA GLY A 101 -3.29 -1.73 -7.41
C GLY A 101 -1.89 -1.36 -6.98
N ILE A 102 -1.02 -1.40 -7.99
CA ILE A 102 0.35 -0.89 -7.95
C ILE A 102 0.28 0.61 -7.63
N PRO A 103 1.01 1.08 -6.61
CA PRO A 103 1.09 2.52 -6.36
C PRO A 103 1.69 3.25 -7.56
N ARG A 104 1.15 4.43 -7.85
CA ARG A 104 1.75 5.38 -8.79
C ARG A 104 2.59 6.38 -8.04
N LEU A 105 3.69 6.80 -8.64
CA LEU A 105 4.49 7.88 -8.07
C LEU A 105 3.74 9.21 -8.24
N TYR A 106 3.29 9.80 -7.14
CA TYR A 106 2.65 11.12 -7.13
C TYR A 106 3.69 12.23 -6.92
N GLN A 107 4.53 12.06 -5.90
CA GLN A 107 5.62 12.99 -5.59
C GLN A 107 6.84 12.23 -5.09
N SER A 108 8.03 12.58 -5.57
CA SER A 108 9.30 12.02 -5.06
C SER A 108 10.17 13.09 -4.45
N SER A 109 10.96 12.68 -3.45
CA SER A 109 12.13 13.44 -3.02
C SER A 109 13.32 13.21 -3.96
N LYS A 110 14.38 14.00 -3.79
CA LYS A 110 15.66 13.81 -4.49
C LYS A 110 16.49 12.62 -3.97
N VAL A 111 15.96 11.84 -3.03
CA VAL A 111 16.65 10.67 -2.45
C VAL A 111 16.84 9.57 -3.50
N PHE A 112 15.83 9.34 -4.32
CA PHE A 112 15.81 8.26 -5.32
C PHE A 112 16.05 8.79 -6.72
N THR A 113 16.83 8.05 -7.49
CA THR A 113 17.05 8.32 -8.92
C THR A 113 15.88 7.82 -9.76
N GLN A 114 15.81 8.24 -11.02
CA GLN A 114 14.83 7.69 -11.97
C GLN A 114 14.98 6.17 -12.14
N ASN A 115 16.21 5.65 -12.12
CA ASN A 115 16.47 4.21 -12.19
C ASN A 115 15.95 3.46 -10.96
N ASP A 116 16.00 4.07 -9.77
CA ASP A 116 15.45 3.47 -8.56
C ASP A 116 13.94 3.33 -8.67
N TRP A 117 13.26 4.39 -9.13
CA TRP A 117 11.81 4.36 -9.36
C TRP A 117 11.40 3.32 -10.38
N GLU A 118 12.16 3.21 -11.46
CA GLU A 118 11.91 2.21 -12.49
C GLU A 118 12.01 0.79 -11.93
N ARG A 119 13.05 0.51 -11.13
CA ARG A 119 13.24 -0.78 -10.47
C ARG A 119 12.09 -1.10 -9.52
N MET A 120 11.72 -0.15 -8.66
CA MET A 120 10.59 -0.30 -7.74
C MET A 120 9.30 -0.62 -8.51
N ARG A 121 9.01 0.15 -9.57
CA ARG A 121 7.82 -0.04 -10.41
C ARG A 121 7.78 -1.44 -11.01
N VAL A 122 8.89 -1.93 -11.56
CA VAL A 122 8.99 -3.29 -12.09
C VAL A 122 8.66 -4.32 -11.00
N GLN A 123 9.22 -4.19 -9.81
CA GLN A 123 8.93 -5.14 -8.71
C GLN A 123 7.46 -5.10 -8.29
N TRP A 124 6.87 -3.92 -8.18
CA TRP A 124 5.46 -3.80 -7.81
C TRP A 124 4.53 -4.44 -8.87
N THR A 125 4.87 -4.27 -10.15
CA THR A 125 4.08 -4.83 -11.27
C THR A 125 4.13 -6.35 -11.38
N LYS A 126 5.26 -6.99 -11.03
CA LYS A 126 5.37 -8.45 -11.09
C LYS A 126 4.30 -9.15 -10.26
N LYS A 127 3.87 -8.57 -9.14
CA LYS A 127 2.88 -9.18 -8.26
C LYS A 127 1.44 -9.10 -8.78
N THR A 128 1.18 -8.25 -9.77
CA THR A 128 -0.14 -8.01 -10.38
C THR A 128 -0.22 -8.52 -11.82
N VAL A 129 0.68 -9.43 -12.20
CA VAL A 129 0.62 -10.15 -13.48
C VAL A 129 0.68 -11.62 -13.12
N SER A 130 -0.28 -12.41 -13.59
CA SER A 130 -0.33 -13.84 -13.36
C SER A 130 -0.96 -14.51 -14.58
N ASP A 131 -0.45 -15.67 -14.96
CA ASP A 131 -1.02 -16.58 -15.95
C ASP A 131 -1.88 -17.68 -15.30
N PHE A 132 -2.08 -17.62 -13.98
CA PHE A 132 -2.89 -18.58 -13.26
C PHE A 132 -4.33 -18.60 -13.78
N THR A 133 -4.82 -19.81 -14.05
CA THR A 133 -6.22 -20.11 -14.33
C THR A 133 -6.69 -21.21 -13.40
N GLY A 134 -7.99 -21.25 -13.15
CA GLY A 134 -8.64 -22.27 -12.34
C GLY A 134 -10.15 -22.03 -12.27
N PRO A 135 -10.92 -22.97 -11.68
CA PRO A 135 -12.38 -22.93 -11.71
C PRO A 135 -12.97 -21.63 -11.17
N PHE A 136 -12.34 -21.06 -10.14
CA PHE A 136 -12.74 -19.78 -9.55
C PHE A 136 -12.55 -18.62 -10.54
N ILE A 137 -11.39 -18.52 -11.18
CA ILE A 137 -11.07 -17.44 -12.12
C ILE A 137 -11.89 -17.55 -13.41
N GLU A 138 -12.07 -18.77 -13.91
CA GLU A 138 -12.91 -19.06 -15.07
C GLU A 138 -14.35 -18.64 -14.82
N PHE A 139 -14.94 -19.06 -13.70
CA PHE A 139 -16.30 -18.68 -13.31
C PHE A 139 -16.46 -17.14 -13.21
N LEU A 140 -15.51 -16.45 -12.60
CA LEU A 140 -15.57 -14.99 -12.47
C LEU A 140 -15.47 -14.29 -13.85
N ASN A 141 -14.64 -14.80 -14.75
CA ASN A 141 -14.54 -14.27 -16.11
C ASN A 141 -15.83 -14.50 -16.92
N GLU A 142 -16.39 -15.71 -16.88
CA GLU A 142 -17.65 -16.06 -17.53
C GLU A 142 -18.81 -15.16 -17.09
N ASN A 143 -18.80 -14.76 -15.82
CA ASN A 143 -19.82 -13.89 -15.23
C ASN A 143 -19.45 -12.40 -15.29
N SER A 144 -18.46 -12.01 -16.10
CA SER A 144 -18.03 -10.61 -16.26
C SER A 144 -17.70 -9.91 -14.93
N LEU A 145 -17.10 -10.65 -13.99
CA LEU A 145 -16.62 -10.12 -12.71
C LEU A 145 -15.15 -9.68 -12.77
N PHE A 146 -14.49 -9.76 -13.92
CA PHE A 146 -13.17 -9.17 -14.21
C PHE A 146 -12.10 -9.41 -13.13
N PRO A 147 -11.78 -10.67 -12.79
CA PRO A 147 -10.74 -10.98 -11.82
C PRO A 147 -9.37 -10.44 -12.22
N ARG A 148 -8.61 -9.91 -11.26
CA ARG A 148 -7.25 -9.38 -11.44
C ARG A 148 -6.33 -9.83 -10.30
N PRO A 149 -5.10 -10.27 -10.61
CA PRO A 149 -4.14 -10.64 -9.60
C PRO A 149 -3.71 -9.39 -8.81
N TYR A 150 -3.68 -9.55 -7.49
CA TYR A 150 -3.32 -8.51 -6.55
C TYR A 150 -1.95 -8.79 -5.90
N ASP A 151 -1.77 -10.03 -5.46
CA ASP A 151 -0.52 -10.59 -4.99
C ASP A 151 -0.48 -12.07 -5.39
N GLN A 152 0.04 -12.34 -6.59
CA GLN A 152 0.04 -13.70 -7.15
C GLN A 152 0.81 -14.71 -6.28
N GLU A 153 1.84 -14.26 -5.55
CA GLU A 153 2.67 -15.15 -4.70
C GLU A 153 1.85 -15.70 -3.53
N LYS A 154 0.81 -14.98 -3.12
CA LYS A 154 -0.12 -15.37 -2.05
C LYS A 154 -1.47 -15.85 -2.56
N GLY A 155 -1.64 -15.94 -3.89
CA GLY A 155 -2.91 -16.29 -4.50
C GLY A 155 -4.00 -15.22 -4.28
N LEU A 156 -3.63 -13.98 -3.97
CA LEU A 156 -4.61 -12.92 -3.70
C LEU A 156 -5.02 -12.23 -4.99
N TRP A 157 -6.32 -12.11 -5.20
CA TRP A 157 -6.94 -11.52 -6.38
C TRP A 157 -8.08 -10.58 -5.95
N THR A 158 -8.47 -9.68 -6.85
CA THR A 158 -9.69 -8.88 -6.73
C THR A 158 -10.59 -9.10 -7.94
N ALA A 159 -11.89 -8.89 -7.77
CA ALA A 159 -12.88 -8.91 -8.85
C ALA A 159 -13.97 -7.87 -8.59
N SER A 160 -14.78 -7.56 -9.59
CA SER A 160 -16.00 -6.77 -9.41
C SER A 160 -16.99 -7.52 -8.52
N CYS A 161 -17.66 -6.82 -7.60
CA CYS A 161 -18.72 -7.43 -6.82
C CYS A 161 -19.96 -7.68 -7.70
N PRO A 162 -20.61 -8.88 -7.60
CA PRO A 162 -21.81 -9.19 -8.38
C PRO A 162 -23.05 -8.37 -8.00
N ASN A 163 -23.09 -7.83 -6.78
CA ASN A 163 -24.22 -7.01 -6.31
C ASN A 163 -24.19 -5.61 -6.94
N VAL A 164 -23.04 -4.92 -6.85
CA VAL A 164 -22.80 -3.58 -7.40
C VAL A 164 -21.33 -3.43 -7.78
N SER A 165 -21.02 -2.66 -8.81
CA SER A 165 -19.65 -2.46 -9.31
C SER A 165 -18.76 -1.54 -8.45
N LYS A 166 -19.29 -0.95 -7.37
CA LYS A 166 -18.60 0.11 -6.60
C LYS A 166 -17.55 -0.42 -5.60
N HIS A 167 -17.59 -1.69 -5.23
CA HIS A 167 -16.65 -2.23 -4.26
C HIS A 167 -16.10 -3.59 -4.70
N PRO A 168 -14.84 -3.90 -4.34
CA PRO A 168 -14.19 -5.11 -4.81
C PRO A 168 -14.68 -6.35 -4.06
N LEU A 169 -14.64 -7.47 -4.77
CA LEU A 169 -14.65 -8.82 -4.25
C LEU A 169 -13.20 -9.24 -4.01
N MET A 170 -12.83 -9.57 -2.78
CA MET A 170 -11.51 -10.10 -2.44
C MET A 170 -11.51 -11.61 -2.64
N LEU A 171 -10.42 -12.15 -3.17
CA LEU A 171 -10.30 -13.55 -3.53
C LEU A 171 -8.96 -14.12 -3.05
N ASN A 172 -8.98 -15.37 -2.60
CA ASN A 172 -7.80 -16.21 -2.52
C ASN A 172 -7.99 -17.41 -3.46
N VAL A 173 -7.24 -17.45 -4.56
CA VAL A 173 -7.37 -18.50 -5.57
C VAL A 173 -6.72 -19.82 -5.16
N PHE A 174 -5.79 -19.80 -4.20
CA PHE A 174 -5.18 -21.03 -3.67
C PHE A 174 -6.08 -21.71 -2.65
N GLU A 175 -6.87 -20.92 -1.92
CA GLU A 175 -7.85 -21.42 -0.95
C GLU A 175 -9.26 -21.55 -1.55
N GLU A 176 -9.46 -21.10 -2.79
CA GLU A 176 -10.76 -21.02 -3.47
C GLU A 176 -11.84 -20.31 -2.64
N GLN A 177 -11.47 -19.15 -2.08
CA GLN A 177 -12.36 -18.36 -1.22
C GLN A 177 -12.58 -16.95 -1.75
N PHE A 178 -13.76 -16.40 -1.44
CA PHE A 178 -14.09 -15.00 -1.66
C PHE A 178 -14.55 -14.31 -0.37
N GLY A 179 -14.42 -12.99 -0.37
CA GLY A 179 -15.03 -12.12 0.62
C GLY A 179 -15.39 -10.76 0.04
N CYS A 180 -16.58 -10.26 0.39
CA CYS A 180 -17.01 -8.89 0.12
C CYS A 180 -17.34 -8.21 1.45
N GLY A 181 -16.50 -7.28 1.89
CA GLY A 181 -16.67 -6.57 3.16
C GLY A 181 -17.95 -5.73 3.21
N TRP A 182 -18.35 -5.11 2.09
CA TRP A 182 -19.55 -4.28 1.99
C TRP A 182 -20.83 -5.10 2.05
N CYS A 183 -20.91 -6.17 1.26
CA CYS A 183 -22.09 -7.05 1.26
C CYS A 183 -22.11 -8.03 2.43
N ARG A 184 -21.02 -8.12 3.21
CA ARG A 184 -20.84 -9.07 4.32
C ARG A 184 -21.05 -10.53 3.89
N LYS A 185 -20.64 -10.85 2.66
CA LYS A 185 -20.73 -12.19 2.06
C LYS A 185 -19.33 -12.76 1.91
N LYS A 186 -19.16 -14.05 2.16
CA LYS A 186 -17.92 -14.80 2.02
C LYS A 186 -18.22 -16.28 1.86
N GLY A 187 -17.29 -17.04 1.32
CA GLY A 187 -17.44 -18.48 1.10
C GLY A 187 -16.54 -18.96 -0.02
N GLY A 188 -16.82 -20.15 -0.54
CA GLY A 188 -16.20 -20.68 -1.74
C GLY A 188 -17.06 -20.45 -2.98
N LEU A 189 -16.83 -21.25 -4.02
CA LEU A 189 -17.45 -21.06 -5.34
C LEU A 189 -18.96 -21.33 -5.30
N ALA A 190 -19.38 -22.31 -4.48
CA ALA A 190 -20.79 -22.67 -4.33
C ALA A 190 -21.58 -21.52 -3.69
N GLU A 191 -21.07 -20.95 -2.60
CA GLU A 191 -21.72 -19.82 -1.93
C GLU A 191 -21.73 -18.55 -2.81
N LEU A 192 -20.72 -18.38 -3.67
CA LEU A 192 -20.71 -17.28 -4.64
C LEU A 192 -21.83 -17.44 -5.68
N LYS A 193 -21.99 -18.66 -6.23
CA LYS A 193 -23.06 -18.99 -7.18
C LYS A 193 -24.43 -18.76 -6.58
N GLU A 194 -24.67 -19.31 -5.39
CA GLU A 194 -25.94 -19.13 -4.66
C GLU A 194 -26.24 -17.65 -4.43
N TRP A 195 -25.23 -16.87 -4.03
CA TRP A 195 -25.39 -15.43 -3.80
C TRP A 195 -25.70 -14.67 -5.10
N MET A 196 -25.09 -15.04 -6.23
CA MET A 196 -25.40 -14.43 -7.53
C MET A 196 -26.84 -14.72 -7.96
N GLU A 197 -27.32 -15.94 -7.78
CA GLU A 197 -28.73 -16.29 -8.02
C GLU A 197 -29.69 -15.50 -7.11
N GLU A 198 -29.33 -15.31 -5.84
CA GLU A 198 -30.10 -14.44 -4.95
C GLU A 198 -30.24 -13.03 -5.53
N ILE A 199 -29.12 -12.42 -5.95
CA ILE A 199 -29.10 -11.07 -6.54
C ILE A 199 -30.01 -10.98 -7.77
N GLU A 200 -29.94 -11.96 -8.68
CA GLU A 200 -30.79 -11.99 -9.88
C GLU A 200 -32.28 -12.09 -9.54
N ARG A 201 -32.63 -12.94 -8.57
CA ARG A 201 -34.02 -13.05 -8.08
C ARG A 201 -34.55 -11.75 -7.49
N PHE A 202 -33.68 -10.91 -6.90
CA PHE A 202 -34.07 -9.60 -6.38
C PHE A 202 -34.14 -8.51 -7.46
N LYS A 203 -33.33 -8.59 -8.52
CA LYS A 203 -33.38 -7.64 -9.65
C LYS A 203 -34.63 -7.81 -10.53
N ASN A 204 -35.19 -9.01 -10.57
CA ASN A 204 -36.35 -9.36 -11.39
C ASN A 204 -37.70 -9.21 -10.64
N LYS A 205 -37.71 -8.60 -9.46
CA LYS A 205 -38.91 -8.24 -8.69
C LYS A 205 -39.14 -6.74 -8.74
#